data_AF-A0A8T4XTD2-F1
#
_entry.id   AF-A0A8T4XTD2-F1
#
_cell.length_a   1.000
_cell.length_b   1.000
_cell.length_c   1.000
_cell.angle_alpha   90.00
_cell.angle_beta   90.00
_cell.angle_gamma   90.00
#
_symmetry.space_group_name_H-M   'P 1'
#
loop_
_entity.id
_entity.type
_entity.pdbx_description
1 polymer ?
#
loop_
_entity_poly.entity_id
_entity_poly.type
_entity_poly.pdbx_seq_one_letter_code
_entity_poly.pdbx_strand_id
1 'polypeptide(L)'
;QLEEERFLKINRMLREVKGEYTIVVTHYAPTYVTLEGESETAWPEMGCKKMERIIRETNPLLWIHGHAHKSNRLETWVGFTYVLNVSLPARGGIVVLDLEKVRSERLKRAWGS
;
A
#
# COMPACT_ATOMS: atom_id res chain seq x y z
N GLN A 1 -2.04 -10.54 -19.57
CA GLN A 1 -0.69 -10.39 -20.15
C GLN A 1 0.01 -9.14 -19.59
N LEU A 2 -0.37 -7.91 -19.96
CA LEU A 2 0.28 -6.69 -19.44
C LEU A 2 0.21 -6.50 -17.91
N GLU A 3 -0.92 -6.80 -17.27
CA GLU A 3 -1.07 -6.72 -15.80
C GLU A 3 -0.10 -7.69 -15.09
N GLU A 4 0.07 -8.88 -15.65
CA GLU A 4 0.89 -9.95 -15.10
C GLU A 4 2.38 -9.64 -15.26
N GLU A 5 2.80 -9.06 -16.39
CA GLU A 5 4.16 -8.55 -16.58
C GLU A 5 4.51 -7.45 -15.56
N ARG A 6 3.58 -6.52 -15.30
CA ARG A 6 3.76 -5.48 -14.28
C ARG A 6 3.88 -6.08 -12.88
N PHE A 7 3.05 -7.07 -12.57
CA PHE A 7 3.08 -7.79 -11.31
C PHE A 7 4.44 -8.48 -11.08
N LEU A 8 4.93 -9.22 -12.08
CA LEU A 8 6.23 -9.88 -12.03
C LEU A 8 7.38 -8.87 -11.90
N LYS A 9 7.31 -7.76 -12.63
CA LYS A 9 8.31 -6.69 -12.56
C LYS A 9 8.39 -6.08 -11.15
N ILE A 10 7.24 -5.75 -10.54
CA ILE A 10 7.18 -5.21 -9.18
C ILE A 10 7.74 -6.21 -8.17
N ASN A 11 7.33 -7.49 -8.26
CA ASN A 11 7.85 -8.54 -7.39
C ASN A 11 9.37 -8.66 -7.48
N ARG A 12 9.93 -8.66 -8.71
CA ARG A 12 11.38 -8.70 -8.93
C ARG A 12 12.07 -7.50 -8.31
N MET A 13 11.58 -6.28 -8.58
CA MET A 13 12.16 -5.05 -8.05
C MET A 13 12.18 -5.03 -6.52
N LEU A 14 11.09 -5.48 -5.87
CA LEU A 14 10.99 -5.55 -4.41
C LEU A 14 11.91 -6.59 -3.77
N ARG A 15 12.32 -7.62 -4.52
CA ARG A 15 13.29 -8.63 -4.06
C ARG A 15 14.74 -8.18 -4.26
N GLU A 16 14.99 -7.31 -5.24
CA GLU A 16 16.33 -6.81 -5.57
C GLU A 16 16.70 -5.53 -4.81
N VAL A 17 15.70 -4.74 -4.40
CA VAL A 17 15.94 -3.48 -3.68
C VAL A 17 16.63 -3.74 -2.33
N LYS A 18 17.65 -2.94 -2.04
CA LYS A 18 18.40 -2.96 -0.78
C LYS A 18 18.37 -1.57 -0.16
N GLY A 19 18.10 -1.51 1.13
CA GLY A 19 18.08 -0.27 1.88
C GLY A 19 17.57 -0.53 3.30
N GLU A 20 17.75 0.44 4.19
CA GLU A 20 17.17 0.39 5.53
C GLU A 20 15.63 0.40 5.46
N TYR A 21 15.08 1.21 4.54
CA TYR A 21 13.65 1.32 4.30
C TYR A 21 13.31 1.11 2.82
N THR A 22 12.38 0.20 2.57
CA THR A 22 11.74 0.05 1.25
C THR A 22 10.38 0.72 1.28
N ILE A 23 10.20 1.74 0.44
CA ILE A 23 8.94 2.48 0.28
C ILE A 23 8.47 2.30 -1.16
N VAL A 24 7.20 1.93 -1.32
CA VAL A 24 6.57 1.75 -2.63
C VAL A 24 5.58 2.87 -2.87
N VAL A 25 5.58 3.44 -4.08
CA VAL A 25 4.62 4.47 -4.48
C VAL A 25 3.96 4.04 -5.78
N THR A 26 2.62 3.94 -5.76
CA THR A 26 1.81 3.63 -6.94
C THR A 26 0.69 4.65 -7.09
N HIS A 27 0.09 4.77 -8.28
CA HIS A 27 -1.13 5.59 -8.40
C HIS A 27 -2.34 4.85 -7.82
N TYR A 28 -2.53 3.59 -8.23
CA TYR A 28 -3.65 2.74 -7.83
C TYR A 28 -3.40 1.99 -6.52
N ALA A 29 -4.48 1.60 -5.85
CA ALA A 29 -4.43 0.93 -4.56
C ALA A 29 -3.91 -0.52 -4.67
N PRO A 30 -3.00 -0.98 -3.79
CA PRO A 30 -2.52 -2.35 -3.79
C PRO A 30 -3.44 -3.31 -3.01
N THR A 31 -4.55 -2.80 -2.47
CA THR A 31 -5.56 -3.52 -1.69
C THR A 31 -6.89 -2.82 -1.88
N TYR A 32 -7.99 -3.56 -1.75
CA TYR A 32 -9.34 -2.96 -1.77
C TYR A 32 -9.74 -2.37 -0.42
N VAL A 33 -9.00 -2.67 0.65
CA VAL A 33 -9.29 -2.15 1.99
C VAL A 33 -9.25 -0.62 2.02
N THR A 34 -8.33 0.00 1.29
CA THR A 34 -8.23 1.47 1.21
C THR A 34 -9.15 2.08 0.14
N LEU A 35 -10.01 1.27 -0.49
CA LEU A 35 -11.06 1.71 -1.39
C LEU A 35 -12.44 1.75 -0.72
N GLU A 36 -12.56 1.35 0.55
CA GLU A 36 -13.80 1.48 1.32
C GLU A 36 -14.31 2.94 1.22
N GLY A 37 -15.55 3.14 0.78
CA GLY A 37 -16.13 4.46 0.46
C GLY A 37 -16.25 4.75 -1.04
N GLU A 38 -15.44 4.11 -1.88
CA GLU A 38 -15.63 4.09 -3.33
C GLU A 38 -16.73 3.10 -3.75
N SER A 39 -17.20 3.22 -4.99
CA SER A 39 -18.12 2.23 -5.57
C SER A 39 -17.42 0.88 -5.73
N GLU A 40 -17.94 -0.18 -5.11
CA GLU A 40 -17.35 -1.53 -5.18
C GLU A 40 -17.23 -2.05 -6.61
N THR A 41 -18.18 -1.69 -7.48
CA THR A 41 -18.15 -2.03 -8.91
C THR A 41 -16.96 -1.40 -9.65
N ALA A 42 -16.39 -0.31 -9.14
CA ALA A 42 -15.23 0.36 -9.71
C ALA A 42 -13.89 -0.15 -9.13
N TRP A 43 -13.91 -0.93 -8.04
CA TRP A 43 -12.67 -1.38 -7.38
C TRP A 43 -11.65 -2.09 -8.31
N PRO A 44 -12.06 -2.94 -9.27
CA PRO A 44 -11.12 -3.55 -10.22
C PRO A 44 -10.36 -2.54 -11.10
N GLU A 45 -10.94 -1.36 -11.34
CA GLU A 45 -10.31 -0.29 -12.11
C GLU A 45 -9.47 0.66 -11.24
N MET A 46 -9.65 0.62 -9.91
CA MET A 46 -9.01 1.53 -8.96
C MET A 46 -7.84 0.90 -8.18
N GLY A 47 -7.72 -0.43 -8.21
CA GLY A 47 -6.69 -1.14 -7.47
C GLY A 47 -6.51 -2.59 -7.92
N CYS A 48 -5.55 -3.27 -7.31
CA CYS A 48 -5.27 -4.67 -7.61
C CYS A 48 -5.06 -5.46 -6.32
N LYS A 49 -6.08 -6.21 -5.90
CA LYS A 49 -6.02 -7.06 -4.69
C LYS A 49 -4.92 -8.12 -4.73
N LYS A 50 -4.50 -8.57 -5.93
CA LYS A 50 -3.41 -9.55 -6.08
C LYS A 50 -2.09 -9.02 -5.47
N MET A 51 -1.91 -7.69 -5.43
CA MET A 51 -0.70 -7.06 -4.88
C MET A 51 -0.50 -7.36 -3.39
N GLU A 52 -1.58 -7.66 -2.65
CA GLU A 52 -1.48 -8.06 -1.24
C GLU A 52 -0.57 -9.28 -1.04
N ARG A 53 -0.52 -10.20 -2.01
CA ARG A 53 0.38 -11.34 -1.96
C ARG A 53 1.85 -10.91 -2.01
N ILE A 54 2.22 -10.06 -2.98
CA ILE A 54 3.60 -9.53 -3.08
C ILE A 54 3.96 -8.75 -1.81
N ILE A 55 3.04 -7.95 -1.31
CA ILE A 55 3.24 -7.18 -0.07
C ILE A 55 3.63 -8.12 1.08
N ARG A 56 2.87 -9.21 1.27
CA ARG A 56 3.14 -10.17 2.36
C ARG A 56 4.44 -10.93 2.19
N GLU A 57 4.84 -11.22 0.95
CA GLU A 57 6.09 -11.92 0.63
C GLU A 57 7.32 -11.02 0.79
N THR A 58 7.21 -9.72 0.46
CA THR A 58 8.37 -8.80 0.35
C THR A 58 8.45 -7.79 1.49
N ASN A 59 7.36 -7.58 2.24
CA ASN A 59 7.25 -6.74 3.43
C ASN A 59 7.98 -5.38 3.35
N PRO A 60 7.73 -4.55 2.31
CA PRO A 60 8.19 -3.16 2.31
C PRO A 60 7.67 -2.44 3.56
N LEU A 61 8.37 -1.41 4.03
CA LEU A 61 7.92 -0.68 5.22
C LEU A 61 6.58 0.02 4.96
N LEU A 62 6.48 0.68 3.81
CA LEU A 62 5.40 1.59 3.47
C LEU A 62 4.98 1.41 2.00
N TRP A 63 3.68 1.44 1.73
CA TRP A 63 3.11 1.50 0.39
C TRP A 63 2.14 2.67 0.28
N ILE A 64 2.46 3.64 -0.56
CA ILE A 64 1.69 4.85 -0.77
C ILE A 64 0.93 4.73 -2.09
N HIS A 65 -0.36 5.07 -2.08
CA HIS A 65 -1.15 5.20 -3.29
C HIS A 65 -2.06 6.43 -3.26
N GLY A 66 -2.60 6.81 -4.41
CA GLY A 66 -3.61 7.85 -4.54
C GLY A 66 -4.91 7.27 -5.10
N HIS A 67 -5.54 8.06 -5.98
CA HIS A 67 -6.71 7.73 -6.80
C HIS A 67 -8.04 7.47 -6.07
N ALA A 68 -8.03 6.94 -4.85
CA ALA A 68 -9.22 6.68 -4.05
C ALA A 68 -9.69 7.97 -3.34
N HIS A 69 -10.40 8.82 -4.07
CA HIS A 69 -10.81 10.16 -3.65
C HIS A 69 -11.98 10.19 -2.64
N LYS A 70 -12.83 9.16 -2.64
CA LYS A 70 -13.99 9.00 -1.74
C LYS A 70 -13.74 7.97 -0.64
N SER A 71 -12.51 7.47 -0.56
CA SER A 71 -12.12 6.52 0.47
C SER A 71 -12.36 7.09 1.86
N ASN A 72 -13.06 6.34 2.71
CA ASN A 72 -13.23 6.63 4.13
C ASN A 72 -12.21 5.90 5.01
N ARG A 73 -11.56 4.86 4.46
CA ARG A 73 -10.45 4.14 5.09
C ARG A 73 -9.14 4.48 4.40
N LEU A 74 -8.46 5.48 4.93
CA LEU A 74 -7.28 6.07 4.29
C LEU A 74 -5.99 5.28 4.48
N GLU A 75 -6.00 4.26 5.34
CA GLU A 75 -4.82 3.49 5.69
C GLU A 75 -5.15 2.11 6.23
N THR A 76 -4.22 1.18 6.08
CA THR A 76 -4.33 -0.18 6.61
C THR A 76 -2.97 -0.86 6.73
N TRP A 77 -2.95 -2.03 7.35
CA TRP A 77 -1.80 -2.92 7.33
C TRP A 77 -2.12 -4.14 6.48
N VAL A 78 -1.24 -4.41 5.51
CA VAL A 78 -1.26 -5.65 4.73
C VAL A 78 0.00 -6.42 5.11
N GLY A 79 -0.17 -7.45 5.95
CA GLY A 79 0.97 -8.11 6.58
C GLY A 79 1.70 -7.12 7.50
N PHE A 80 3.00 -6.92 7.25
CA PHE A 80 3.83 -5.97 7.99
C PHE A 80 4.10 -4.67 7.22
N THR A 81 3.37 -4.43 6.13
CA THR A 81 3.47 -3.20 5.34
C THR A 81 2.32 -2.27 5.68
N TYR A 82 2.66 -1.02 5.99
CA TYR A 82 1.68 0.04 6.18
C TYR A 82 1.28 0.61 4.81
N VAL A 83 0.00 0.58 4.48
CA VAL A 83 -0.54 1.05 3.21
C VAL A 83 -1.32 2.34 3.45
N LEU A 84 -1.04 3.38 2.67
CA LEU A 84 -1.70 4.69 2.78
C LEU A 84 -2.25 5.16 1.45
N ASN A 85 -3.51 5.54 1.47
CA ASN A 85 -4.11 6.41 0.47
C ASN A 85 -3.76 7.87 0.80
N VAL A 86 -3.05 8.57 -0.09
CA VAL A 86 -2.69 10.00 0.03
C VAL A 86 -3.48 10.90 -0.93
N SER A 87 -4.59 10.41 -1.45
CA SER A 87 -5.48 11.21 -2.31
C SER A 87 -5.91 12.49 -1.62
N LEU A 88 -5.56 13.64 -2.22
CA LEU A 88 -5.89 14.95 -1.66
C LEU A 88 -7.39 15.13 -1.36
N PRO A 89 -8.33 14.69 -2.23
CA PRO A 89 -9.76 14.80 -1.91
C PRO A 89 -10.19 14.01 -0.68
N ALA A 90 -9.57 12.85 -0.44
CA ALA A 90 -9.89 11.99 0.70
C ALA A 90 -9.20 12.46 1.99
N ARG A 91 -7.98 13.03 1.87
CA ARG A 91 -7.17 13.49 3.00
C ARG A 91 -7.51 14.91 3.46
N GLY A 92 -7.94 15.78 2.54
CA GLY A 92 -8.15 17.21 2.82
C GLY A 92 -6.85 18.01 3.07
N GLY A 93 -5.67 17.40 2.90
CA GLY A 93 -4.39 18.04 3.19
C GLY A 93 -3.17 17.17 2.88
N ILE A 94 -1.99 17.72 3.18
CA ILE A 94 -0.69 17.05 3.00
C ILE A 94 -0.49 15.99 4.11
N VAL A 95 0.00 14.82 3.72
CA VAL A 95 0.36 13.75 4.65
C VAL A 95 1.84 13.87 5.02
N VAL A 96 2.12 13.95 6.32
CA VAL A 96 3.49 13.92 6.88
C VAL A 96 3.64 12.65 7.72
N LEU A 97 4.70 11.88 7.46
CA LEU A 97 4.96 10.61 8.14
C LEU A 97 6.36 10.61 8.75
N ASP A 98 6.46 10.07 9.95
CA ASP A 98 7.71 9.74 10.61
C ASP A 98 8.02 8.25 10.40
N LEU A 99 9.11 7.95 9.67
CA LEU A 99 9.48 6.58 9.33
C LEU A 99 9.89 5.75 10.55
N GLU A 100 10.48 6.35 11.58
CA GLU A 100 10.85 5.64 12.81
C GLU A 100 9.61 5.23 13.60
N LYS A 101 8.58 6.08 13.60
CA LYS A 101 7.28 5.75 14.18
C LYS A 101 6.63 4.59 13.43
N VAL A 102 6.63 4.61 12.09
CA VAL A 102 6.09 3.50 11.28
C VAL A 102 6.85 2.20 11.55
N ARG A 103 8.18 2.25 11.61
CA ARG A 103 9.04 1.10 11.96
C ARG A 103 8.71 0.55 13.34
N SER A 104 8.57 1.42 14.33
CA SER A 104 8.24 1.03 15.71
C SER A 104 6.88 0.34 15.80
N GLU A 105 5.85 0.86 15.11
CA GLU A 105 4.53 0.23 15.05
C GLU A 105 4.55 -1.11 14.30
N ARG A 106 5.32 -1.21 13.22
CA ARG A 106 5.55 -2.48 12.51
C ARG A 106 6.13 -3.54 13.44
N LEU A 107 7.15 -3.18 14.24
CA LEU A 107 7.77 -4.11 15.19
C LEU A 107 6.76 -4.56 16.26
N LYS A 108 6.01 -3.65 16.88
CA LYS A 108 4.96 -4.02 17.85
C LYS A 108 3.99 -5.05 17.29
N ARG A 109 3.60 -4.92 16.02
CA ARG A 109 2.72 -5.87 15.32
C ARG A 109 3.35 -7.24 15.06
N ALA A 110 4.66 -7.30 14.85
CA ALA A 110 5.36 -8.56 14.58
C ALA A 110 5.64 -9.37 15.85
N TRP A 111 5.81 -8.71 17.00
CA TRP A 111 6.16 -9.34 18.27
C TRP A 111 4.98 -9.43 19.26
N GLY A 112 3.88 -8.71 19.00
CA GLY A 112 2.66 -8.73 19.82
C GLY A 112 1.57 -9.71 19.35
N SER A 113 1.87 -10.54 18.35
CA SER A 113 0.97 -11.56 17.76
C SER A 113 1.43 -12.98 18.07
#